data_AF-A0A8T2AY65-F1
#
_entry.id   AF-A0A8T2AY65-F1
#
_cell.length_a   1.000
_cell.length_b   1.000
_cell.length_c   1.000
_cell.angle_alpha   90.00
_cell.angle_beta   90.00
_cell.angle_gamma   90.00
#
_symmetry.space_group_name_H-M   'P 1'
#
loop_
_entity.id
_entity.type
_entity.pdbx_description
1 polymer ?
#
loop_
_entity_poly.entity_id
_entity_poly.type
_entity_poly.pdbx_seq_one_letter_code
_entity_poly.pdbx_strand_id
1 'polypeptide(L)'
;MAVPIHFLINSPHESSDEEYNGSEISSSEDESMEDDASELENTNGGSLSNLVNEESESDGTEDEFWVKYPYLKELVEIIVAQGLISEEVAFERGKLIGDDKAKELNDGWKALCLKEQDLGNQMLELLASTVKP
;
A
#
# COMPACT_ATOMS: atom_id res chain seq x y z
N MET A 1 -27.61 4.28 -0.28
CA MET A 1 -27.85 3.79 -1.65
C MET A 1 -26.48 3.57 -2.28
N ALA A 2 -26.17 2.35 -2.72
CA ALA A 2 -24.84 1.97 -3.22
C ALA A 2 -24.77 2.09 -4.75
N VAL A 3 -23.63 2.52 -5.29
CA VAL A 3 -23.41 2.73 -6.74
C VAL A 3 -22.87 1.44 -7.38
N PRO A 4 -23.36 1.00 -8.56
CA PRO A 4 -22.99 -0.30 -9.14
C PRO A 4 -21.57 -0.36 -9.75
N ILE A 5 -20.89 -1.49 -9.50
CA ILE A 5 -19.54 -1.88 -9.94
C ILE A 5 -19.53 -2.27 -11.45
N HIS A 6 -20.08 -1.43 -12.33
CA HIS A 6 -20.17 -1.77 -13.76
C HIS A 6 -19.09 -1.12 -14.66
N PHE A 7 -18.14 -0.38 -14.07
CA PHE A 7 -17.02 0.21 -14.81
C PHE A 7 -15.77 -0.69 -14.92
N LEU A 8 -15.73 -1.85 -14.26
CA LEU A 8 -14.54 -2.73 -14.24
C LEU A 8 -14.46 -3.75 -15.40
N ILE A 9 -15.45 -3.82 -16.30
CA ILE A 9 -15.57 -4.97 -17.24
C ILE A 9 -15.14 -4.65 -18.68
N ASN A 10 -14.77 -3.40 -19.01
CA ASN A 10 -14.45 -3.04 -20.40
C ASN A 10 -12.96 -2.83 -20.71
N SER A 11 -12.08 -3.63 -20.10
CA SER A 11 -10.74 -3.85 -20.68
C SER A 11 -10.74 -5.19 -21.40
N PRO A 12 -10.55 -5.24 -22.73
CA PRO A 12 -10.31 -6.50 -23.40
C PRO A 12 -8.96 -7.03 -22.90
N HIS A 13 -8.99 -8.11 -22.12
CA HIS A 13 -7.82 -8.96 -21.97
C HIS A 13 -7.64 -9.70 -23.29
N GLU A 14 -6.87 -9.10 -24.21
CA GLU A 14 -6.31 -9.87 -25.33
C GLU A 14 -5.21 -10.77 -24.77
N SER A 15 -5.63 -12.02 -24.53
CA SER A 15 -4.78 -13.19 -24.46
C SER A 15 -4.01 -13.34 -25.76
N SER A 16 -2.68 -13.37 -25.70
CA SER A 16 -1.87 -13.96 -26.77
C SER A 16 -0.82 -14.87 -26.15
N ASP A 17 -1.06 -16.17 -26.30
CA ASP A 17 -0.11 -17.26 -26.19
C ASP A 17 1.12 -16.98 -27.08
N GLU A 18 2.32 -17.09 -26.52
CA GLU A 18 3.51 -17.50 -27.29
C GLU A 18 4.30 -18.56 -26.50
N GLU A 19 3.94 -19.80 -26.82
CA GLU A 19 4.77 -20.98 -27.07
C GLU A 19 6.19 -21.04 -26.47
N TYR A 20 6.32 -21.87 -25.43
CA TYR A 20 7.57 -22.31 -24.81
C TYR A 20 8.41 -23.13 -25.83
N ASN A 21 9.45 -22.53 -26.41
CA ASN A 21 10.40 -23.24 -27.26
C ASN A 21 11.56 -23.80 -26.44
N GLY A 22 11.53 -25.12 -26.22
CA GLY A 22 12.63 -25.89 -25.66
C GLY A 22 13.73 -26.15 -26.70
N SER A 23 14.97 -25.85 -26.33
CA SER A 23 16.22 -26.41 -26.86
C SER A 23 17.33 -25.99 -25.89
N GLU A 24 18.36 -26.75 -25.54
CA GLU A 24 18.74 -28.14 -25.74
C GLU A 24 19.86 -28.37 -24.70
N ILE A 25 19.89 -29.56 -24.13
CA ILE A 25 20.94 -30.12 -23.29
C ILE A 25 22.38 -29.97 -23.85
N SER A 26 23.34 -29.65 -22.98
CA SER A 26 24.73 -30.13 -23.12
C SER A 26 25.42 -30.23 -21.75
N SER A 27 25.97 -31.41 -21.51
CA SER A 27 26.63 -31.90 -20.29
C SER A 27 28.11 -31.50 -20.21
N SER A 28 28.64 -31.39 -18.98
CA SER A 28 30.04 -31.70 -18.62
C SER A 28 30.13 -31.79 -17.09
N GLU A 29 30.27 -33.00 -16.53
CA GLU A 29 31.49 -33.54 -15.86
C GLU A 29 31.62 -33.02 -14.41
N ASP A 30 31.21 -33.81 -13.42
CA ASP A 30 32.03 -34.77 -12.64
C ASP A 30 33.08 -34.07 -11.78
N GLU A 31 32.81 -33.91 -10.48
CA GLU A 31 33.85 -33.81 -9.46
C GLU A 31 33.34 -34.42 -8.15
N SER A 32 33.74 -35.68 -7.94
CA SER A 32 34.30 -36.25 -6.70
C SER A 32 33.67 -35.87 -5.35
N MET A 33 33.12 -36.89 -4.67
CA MET A 33 33.08 -36.92 -3.20
C MET A 33 34.51 -36.88 -2.63
N GLU A 34 34.74 -36.14 -1.55
CA GLU A 34 35.39 -36.61 -0.31
C GLU A 34 35.57 -35.46 0.70
N ASP A 35 34.95 -35.68 1.86
CA ASP A 35 35.36 -35.43 3.24
C ASP A 35 36.16 -34.19 3.70
N ASP A 36 35.64 -33.74 4.84
CA ASP A 36 36.32 -33.33 6.07
C ASP A 36 36.59 -31.86 6.38
N ALA A 37 36.45 -31.63 7.69
CA ALA A 37 36.27 -30.40 8.40
C ALA A 37 37.39 -29.37 8.20
N SER A 38 37.00 -28.11 8.29
CA SER A 38 37.89 -27.06 8.81
C SER A 38 37.05 -26.07 9.61
N GLU A 39 37.18 -26.16 10.93
CA GLU A 39 36.85 -25.06 11.85
C GLU A 39 37.48 -23.77 11.32
N LEU A 40 36.66 -22.75 11.09
CA LEU A 40 37.15 -21.38 11.04
C LEU A 40 36.18 -20.48 11.79
N GLU A 41 36.38 -20.48 13.10
CA GLU A 41 35.94 -19.43 14.01
C GLU A 41 36.57 -18.11 13.55
N ASN A 42 35.76 -17.15 13.08
CA ASN A 42 35.83 -15.74 13.52
C ASN A 42 34.78 -14.83 12.86
N THR A 43 33.96 -14.25 13.74
CA THR A 43 33.45 -12.87 13.78
C THR A 43 32.40 -12.37 12.77
N ASN A 44 31.27 -11.93 13.36
CA ASN A 44 30.26 -10.98 12.87
C ASN A 44 29.38 -11.40 11.68
N GLY A 45 28.20 -11.93 11.99
CA GLY A 45 27.05 -11.95 11.08
C GLY A 45 25.76 -12.02 11.88
N GLY A 46 24.99 -10.93 11.88
CA GLY A 46 23.85 -10.69 12.75
C GLY A 46 22.79 -11.79 12.72
N SER A 47 22.53 -12.37 13.89
CA SER A 47 21.37 -13.21 14.14
C SER A 47 20.13 -12.31 14.19
N LEU A 48 19.29 -12.39 13.17
CA LEU A 48 17.92 -11.86 13.14
C LEU A 48 16.99 -12.72 14.03
N SER A 49 17.39 -12.89 15.29
CA SER A 49 16.55 -13.47 16.33
C SER A 49 16.30 -12.37 17.35
N ASN A 50 15.29 -11.55 17.06
CA ASN A 50 14.46 -10.81 18.01
C ASN A 50 13.41 -10.02 17.21
N LEU A 51 12.58 -10.72 16.44
CA LEU A 51 11.24 -10.22 16.13
C LEU A 51 10.35 -10.60 17.31
N VAL A 52 10.62 -9.97 18.46
CA VAL A 52 9.69 -9.98 19.58
C VAL A 52 8.52 -9.14 19.10
N ASN A 53 7.40 -9.81 18.88
CA ASN A 53 6.06 -9.22 18.90
C ASN A 53 5.98 -8.36 20.17
N GLU A 54 6.22 -7.06 20.05
CA GLU A 54 5.56 -6.11 20.92
C GLU A 54 4.16 -5.97 20.33
N GLU A 55 3.22 -6.73 20.89
CA GLU A 55 1.80 -6.41 20.81
C GLU A 55 1.69 -4.95 21.27
N SER A 56 1.58 -4.03 20.32
CA SER A 56 1.32 -2.64 20.61
C SER A 56 -0.09 -2.60 21.17
N GLU A 57 -0.16 -2.57 22.50
CA GLU A 57 -1.36 -2.19 23.22
C GLU A 57 -1.84 -0.89 22.58
N SER A 58 -2.97 -0.95 21.86
CA SER A 58 -3.65 0.23 21.36
C SER A 58 -4.24 0.95 22.57
N ASP A 59 -3.38 1.66 23.31
CA ASP A 59 -3.81 2.57 24.34
C ASP A 59 -4.79 3.54 23.70
N GLY A 60 -5.96 3.71 24.32
CA GLY A 60 -7.08 4.50 23.79
C GLY A 60 -6.80 6.00 23.77
N THR A 61 -5.54 6.40 23.74
CA THR A 61 -5.05 7.75 23.53
C THR A 61 -4.89 7.98 22.02
N GLU A 62 -5.64 8.94 21.51
CA GLU A 62 -5.52 9.36 20.11
C GLU A 62 -4.06 9.81 19.86
N ASP A 63 -3.37 9.09 18.97
CA ASP A 63 -1.98 9.36 18.60
C ASP A 63 -1.82 10.82 18.12
N GLU A 64 -0.95 11.56 18.80
CA GLU A 64 -0.74 13.01 18.60
C GLU A 64 -0.38 13.35 17.15
N PHE A 65 0.29 12.45 16.43
CA PHE A 65 0.59 12.63 15.00
C PHE A 65 -0.69 12.69 14.16
N TRP A 66 -1.62 11.77 14.41
CA TRP A 66 -2.88 11.69 13.66
C TRP A 66 -3.87 12.78 14.05
N VAL A 67 -3.81 13.25 15.29
CA VAL A 67 -4.55 14.45 15.73
C VAL A 67 -4.04 15.71 15.01
N LYS A 68 -2.72 15.82 14.81
CA LYS A 68 -2.11 16.95 14.09
C LYS A 68 -2.42 16.94 12.58
N TYR A 69 -2.54 15.76 11.98
CA TYR A 69 -2.75 15.57 10.54
C TYR A 69 -4.01 14.75 10.22
N PRO A 70 -5.22 15.27 10.51
CA PRO A 70 -6.46 14.51 10.38
C PRO A 70 -6.82 14.16 8.93
N TYR A 71 -6.50 15.03 7.97
CA TYR A 71 -6.76 14.76 6.55
C TYR A 71 -5.81 13.70 6.00
N LEU A 72 -4.56 13.69 6.49
CA LEU A 72 -3.64 12.60 6.16
C LEU A 72 -4.14 11.27 6.74
N LYS A 73 -4.67 11.28 7.97
CA LYS A 73 -5.27 10.10 8.59
C LYS A 73 -6.38 9.52 7.72
N GLU A 74 -7.32 10.37 7.29
CA GLU A 74 -8.42 10.00 6.41
C GLU A 74 -7.91 9.41 5.08
N LEU A 75 -6.88 10.02 4.48
CA LEU A 75 -6.27 9.49 3.26
C LEU A 75 -5.69 8.08 3.47
N VAL A 76 -5.02 7.84 4.60
CA VAL A 76 -4.51 6.51 4.95
C VAL A 76 -5.65 5.51 5.13
N GLU A 77 -6.73 5.89 5.82
CA GLU A 77 -7.93 5.06 5.99
C GLU A 77 -8.56 4.67 4.65
N ILE A 78 -8.60 5.60 3.67
CA ILE A 78 -9.09 5.31 2.31
C ILE A 78 -8.21 4.28 1.60
N ILE A 79 -6.88 4.42 1.69
CA ILE A 79 -5.93 3.48 1.09
C ILE A 79 -6.10 2.07 1.70
N VAL A 80 -6.32 1.99 3.01
CA VAL A 80 -6.62 0.74 3.73
C VAL A 80 -7.95 0.15 3.28
N ALA A 81 -9.00 0.96 3.18
CA ALA A 81 -10.32 0.52 2.73
C ALA A 81 -10.33 0.00 1.28
N GLN A 82 -9.43 0.49 0.44
CA GLN A 82 -9.21 -0.02 -0.92
C GLN A 82 -8.44 -1.34 -0.95
N GLY A 83 -7.91 -1.82 0.18
CA GLY A 83 -7.17 -3.08 0.28
C GLY A 83 -5.77 -3.01 -0.33
N LEU A 84 -5.22 -1.81 -0.53
CA LEU A 84 -3.88 -1.64 -1.12
C LEU A 84 -2.76 -2.03 -0.16
N ILE A 85 -3.01 -1.91 1.14
CA ILE A 85 -2.06 -2.20 2.22
C ILE A 85 -2.85 -2.54 3.50
N SER A 86 -2.29 -3.35 4.39
CA SER A 86 -2.92 -3.64 5.68
C SER A 86 -2.92 -2.39 6.57
N GLU A 87 -3.95 -2.27 7.41
CA GLU A 87 -4.16 -1.12 8.30
C GLU A 87 -2.93 -0.80 9.17
N GLU A 88 -2.44 -1.81 9.88
CA GLU A 88 -1.27 -1.70 10.76
C GLU A 88 -0.05 -1.15 10.01
N VAL A 89 0.25 -1.69 8.83
CA VAL A 89 1.40 -1.26 8.04
C VAL A 89 1.19 0.15 7.49
N ALA A 90 -0.04 0.52 7.13
CA ALA A 90 -0.37 1.85 6.62
C ALA A 90 -0.13 2.93 7.67
N PHE A 91 -0.65 2.72 8.88
CA PHE A 91 -0.53 3.69 9.97
C PHE A 91 0.91 3.78 10.50
N GLU A 92 1.63 2.67 10.61
CA GLU A 92 3.04 2.73 11.01
C GLU A 92 3.91 3.42 9.95
N ARG A 93 3.75 3.09 8.66
CA ARG A 93 4.50 3.77 7.59
C ARG A 93 4.11 5.23 7.43
N GLY A 94 2.86 5.58 7.68
CA GLY A 94 2.36 6.95 7.60
C GLY A 94 3.08 7.91 8.55
N LYS A 95 3.47 7.44 9.74
CA LYS A 95 4.23 8.25 10.71
C LYS A 95 5.69 8.51 10.27
N LEU A 96 6.25 7.62 9.45
CA LEU A 96 7.66 7.68 9.03
C LEU A 96 7.94 8.72 7.94
N ILE A 97 6.91 9.36 7.37
CA ILE A 97 7.09 10.28 6.24
C ILE A 97 7.73 11.62 6.63
N GLY A 98 7.73 11.96 7.93
CA GLY A 98 8.24 13.22 8.47
C GLY A 98 7.25 14.39 8.40
N ASP A 99 7.44 15.37 9.29
CA ASP A 99 6.49 16.46 9.55
C ASP A 99 6.17 17.33 8.33
N ASP A 100 7.19 17.68 7.55
CA ASP A 100 7.05 18.53 6.36
C ASP A 100 6.18 17.86 5.29
N LYS A 101 6.44 16.58 5.00
CA LYS A 101 5.65 15.80 4.04
C LYS A 101 4.26 15.49 4.58
N ALA A 102 4.13 15.21 5.87
CA ALA A 102 2.83 14.99 6.50
C ALA A 102 1.95 16.23 6.38
N LYS A 103 2.51 17.41 6.62
CA LYS A 103 1.81 18.68 6.42
C LYS A 103 1.44 18.90 4.96
N GLU A 104 2.37 18.70 4.04
CA GLU A 104 2.13 18.86 2.59
C GLU A 104 0.97 17.95 2.12
N LEU A 105 1.01 16.66 2.48
CA LEU A 105 -0.03 15.71 2.10
C LEU A 105 -1.37 16.02 2.78
N ASN A 106 -1.36 16.39 4.06
CA ASN A 106 -2.57 16.79 4.78
C ASN A 106 -3.24 18.00 4.12
N ASP A 107 -2.47 19.04 3.81
CA ASP A 107 -2.98 20.26 3.20
C ASP A 107 -3.44 20.01 1.75
N GLY A 108 -2.68 19.20 1.00
CA GLY A 108 -3.02 18.77 -0.36
C GLY A 108 -4.32 17.96 -0.41
N TRP A 109 -4.47 16.96 0.46
CA TRP A 109 -5.67 16.15 0.55
C TRP A 109 -6.89 16.99 0.93
N LYS A 110 -6.75 17.84 1.96
CA LYS A 110 -7.80 18.80 2.35
C LYS A 110 -8.26 19.67 1.17
N ALA A 111 -7.32 20.20 0.39
CA ALA A 111 -7.65 21.02 -0.77
C ALA A 111 -8.37 20.22 -1.88
N LEU A 112 -8.04 18.94 -2.04
CA LEU A 112 -8.74 18.05 -2.97
C LEU A 112 -10.18 17.76 -2.51
N CYS A 113 -10.38 17.40 -1.23
CA CYS A 113 -11.71 17.17 -0.67
C CYS A 113 -12.63 18.38 -0.83
N LEU A 114 -12.11 19.60 -0.61
CA LEU A 114 -12.89 20.83 -0.79
C LEU A 114 -13.30 21.05 -2.26
N LYS A 115 -12.41 20.76 -3.22
CA LYS A 115 -12.72 20.87 -4.64
C LYS A 115 -13.74 19.82 -5.08
N GLU A 116 -13.63 18.60 -4.57
CA GLU A 116 -14.60 17.53 -4.83
C GLU A 116 -15.98 17.91 -4.29
N GLN A 117 -16.05 18.45 -3.08
CA GLN A 117 -17.30 18.93 -2.49
C GLN A 117 -17.92 20.06 -3.33
N ASP A 118 -17.12 21.03 -3.78
CA ASP A 118 -17.61 22.12 -4.62
C ASP A 118 -18.17 21.62 -5.95
N LEU A 119 -17.45 20.70 -6.60
CA LEU A 119 -17.93 20.06 -7.83
C LEU A 119 -19.23 19.29 -7.59
N GLY A 120 -19.33 18.53 -6.48
CA GLY A 120 -20.55 17.85 -6.09
C GLY A 120 -21.73 18.79 -5.90
N ASN A 121 -21.51 19.97 -5.30
CA ASN A 121 -22.53 21.00 -5.16
C ASN A 121 -23.00 21.54 -6.52
N GLN A 122 -22.07 21.81 -7.44
CA GLN A 122 -22.41 22.26 -8.80
C GLN A 122 -23.23 21.20 -9.56
N MET A 123 -22.89 19.91 -9.40
CA MET A 123 -23.67 18.81 -9.99
C MET A 123 -25.09 18.75 -9.42
N LEU A 124 -25.26 18.91 -8.11
CA LEU A 124 -26.57 18.95 -7.46
C LEU A 124 -27.40 20.16 -7.91
N GLU A 125 -26.78 21.33 -8.06
CA GLU A 125 -27.45 22.53 -8.56
C GLU A 125 -27.94 22.34 -10.00
N LEU A 126 -27.11 21.74 -10.87
CA LEU A 126 -27.49 21.41 -12.24
C LEU A 126 -28.69 20.45 -12.28
N LEU A 127 -28.67 19.40 -11.46
CA LEU A 127 -29.78 18.47 -11.33
C LEU A 127 -31.05 19.18 -10.83
N ALA A 128 -30.94 20.00 -9.79
CA ALA A 128 -32.06 20.76 -9.24
C ALA A 128 -32.65 21.75 -10.25
N SER A 129 -31.81 22.36 -11.10
CA SER A 129 -32.26 23.26 -12.17
C SER A 129 -33.06 22.54 -13.25
N THR A 130 -32.78 21.26 -13.47
CA THR A 130 -33.46 20.40 -14.46
C THR A 130 -34.77 19.81 -13.92
N VAL A 131 -34.87 19.62 -12.61
CA VAL A 131 -36.04 19.01 -11.93
C VAL A 131 -37.08 20.05 -11.49
N LYS A 132 -36.87 21.34 -11.76
CA LYS A 132 -37.89 22.39 -11.54
C LYS A 132 -39.13 22.10 -12.42
N PRO A 133 -40.34 22.05 -11.84
CA PRO A 133 -41.58 21.89 -12.61
C PRO A 133 -41.89 23.11 -13.49
#